data_AF-A0A7V3UIC4-F1
#
_entry.id   AF-A0A7V3UIC4-F1
#
_cell.length_a   1.000
_cell.length_b   1.000
_cell.length_c   1.000
_cell.angle_alpha   90.00
_cell.angle_beta   90.00
_cell.angle_gamma   90.00
#
_symmetry.space_group_name_H-M   'P 1'
#
loop_
_entity.id
_entity.type
_entity.pdbx_description
1 polymer ?
#
loop_
_entity_poly.entity_id
_entity_poly.type
_entity_poly.pdbx_seq_one_letter_code
_entity_poly.pdbx_strand_id
1 'polypeptide(L)'
;MKTRSLNIEKAYISFVGAILAFSFLVLVWSIVPSLAVEENLDTAKIEQLTGAKGKLNEKEGVFKVSVPRSDLQVTAAGVKMTPPMGLTSWAAFKKVGDQTLVMGDNVVLENQVNAVMDAALENGLEVTALHNHFFWDSPKVMFMHIGGMGDEEKLAQAVGKVFAKINETSGGKGEVPTVDLDPANTSLDPKKIDDILGVKGEMNQGVYKVTLGRTTKMDGYEIGNEMGVNTWAAFVGSDDKAVVDGDFIMFEKEVQPVLKALRGAGINIVALHNHTIMESPRTVFLHYWGVGSTRDLAKGIKAALSTQKEFAEVK
;
A
#
# COMPACT_ATOMS: atom_id res chain seq x y z
N MET A 1 41.16 -51.70 59.38
CA MET A 1 42.14 -52.78 59.22
C MET A 1 43.48 -52.12 58.90
N LYS A 2 44.41 -52.15 59.86
CA LYS A 2 45.77 -51.58 59.78
C LYS A 2 46.65 -52.44 58.87
N THR A 3 47.52 -51.80 58.10
CA THR A 3 48.91 -52.18 57.68
C THR A 3 49.24 -51.37 56.42
N ARG A 4 50.44 -50.81 56.14
CA ARG A 4 51.77 -50.73 56.75
C ARG A 4 52.55 -49.72 55.88
N SER A 5 53.28 -48.75 56.45
CA SER A 5 54.76 -48.51 56.35
C SER A 5 55.39 -48.65 54.95
N LEU A 6 56.25 -47.77 54.41
CA LEU A 6 57.54 -47.23 54.90
C LEU A 6 58.00 -46.10 53.93
N ASN A 7 58.51 -44.98 54.46
CA ASN A 7 59.90 -44.48 54.42
C ASN A 7 60.58 -44.11 53.07
N ILE A 8 60.95 -42.82 53.02
CA ILE A 8 62.29 -42.23 52.73
C ILE A 8 62.99 -42.65 51.43
N GLU A 9 63.23 -41.69 50.53
CA GLU A 9 64.60 -41.23 50.19
C GLU A 9 64.62 -39.98 49.30
N LYS A 10 65.56 -39.09 49.62
CA LYS A 10 65.97 -37.94 48.80
C LYS A 10 66.98 -38.44 47.77
N ALA A 11 66.84 -38.01 46.51
CA ALA A 11 67.95 -37.98 45.57
C ALA A 11 67.96 -36.63 44.84
N TYR A 12 68.98 -35.83 45.15
CA TYR A 12 69.39 -34.65 44.42
C TYR A 12 70.11 -35.09 43.14
N ILE A 13 69.66 -34.64 41.97
CA ILE A 13 70.50 -34.55 40.78
C ILE A 13 70.33 -33.15 40.19
N SER A 14 71.43 -32.41 40.20
CA SER A 14 71.61 -31.13 39.52
C SER A 14 71.76 -31.39 38.01
N PHE A 15 71.00 -30.66 37.19
CA PHE A 15 71.38 -30.42 35.81
C PHE A 15 71.04 -28.99 35.42
N VAL A 16 72.08 -28.24 35.08
CA VAL A 16 72.05 -26.89 34.53
C VAL A 16 71.72 -27.01 33.04
N GLY A 17 70.77 -26.22 32.52
CA GLY A 17 70.65 -26.05 31.08
C GLY A 17 69.33 -25.46 30.58
N ALA A 18 69.47 -24.35 29.85
CA ALA A 18 68.53 -23.78 28.89
C ALA A 18 67.35 -22.93 29.42
N ILE A 19 67.62 -21.62 29.39
CA ILE A 19 66.65 -20.53 29.24
C ILE A 19 65.76 -20.81 28.01
N LEU A 20 64.45 -20.94 28.22
CA LEU A 20 63.44 -20.76 27.18
C LEU A 20 62.34 -19.87 27.78
N ALA A 21 62.45 -18.57 27.50
CA ALA A 21 61.37 -17.61 27.73
C ALA A 21 60.23 -17.93 26.77
N PHE A 22 59.18 -18.60 27.27
CA PHE A 22 57.91 -18.71 26.56
C PHE A 22 57.14 -17.40 26.76
N SER A 23 57.31 -16.49 25.80
CA SER A 23 56.47 -15.30 25.65
C SER A 23 55.05 -15.75 25.29
N PHE A 24 54.18 -15.86 26.28
CA PHE A 24 52.73 -16.01 26.06
C PHE A 24 52.19 -14.68 25.51
N LEU A 25 52.17 -14.54 24.18
CA LEU A 25 51.44 -13.46 23.52
C LEU A 25 49.95 -13.85 23.50
N VAL A 26 49.21 -13.45 24.54
CA VAL A 26 47.74 -13.57 24.53
C VAL A 26 47.21 -12.53 23.55
N LEU A 27 46.87 -12.98 22.34
CA LEU A 27 46.20 -12.15 21.35
C LEU A 27 44.73 -11.99 21.78
N VAL A 28 44.45 -10.94 22.55
CA VAL A 28 43.07 -10.55 22.88
C VAL A 28 42.46 -9.99 21.60
N TRP A 29 41.68 -10.81 20.89
CA TRP A 29 40.75 -10.31 19.88
C TRP A 29 39.66 -9.54 20.61
N SER A 30 39.85 -8.22 20.73
CA SER A 30 38.77 -7.32 21.08
C SER A 30 37.72 -7.38 19.99
N ILE A 31 36.69 -8.20 20.17
CA ILE A 31 35.44 -8.08 19.43
C ILE A 31 34.84 -6.76 19.92
N VAL A 32 35.18 -5.67 19.23
CA VAL A 32 34.46 -4.40 19.38
C VAL A 32 33.10 -4.67 18.77
N PRO A 33 32.00 -4.68 19.54
CA PRO A 33 30.69 -4.67 18.92
C PRO A 33 30.66 -3.39 18.07
N SER A 34 30.49 -3.55 16.76
CA SER A 34 30.10 -2.43 15.92
C SER A 34 28.78 -1.93 16.49
N LEU A 35 28.83 -0.83 17.23
CA LEU A 35 27.65 -0.02 17.45
C LEU A 35 27.24 0.43 16.06
N ALA A 36 26.21 -0.20 15.50
CA ALA A 36 25.56 0.33 14.31
C ALA A 36 25.21 1.78 14.64
N VAL A 37 25.87 2.72 13.95
CA VAL A 37 25.45 4.11 14.01
C VAL A 37 24.04 4.10 13.44
N GLU A 38 23.06 4.45 14.26
CA GLU A 38 21.70 4.70 13.77
C GLU A 38 21.82 5.90 12.82
N GLU A 39 21.88 5.62 11.52
CA GLU A 39 21.97 6.68 10.50
C GLU A 39 20.68 7.50 10.57
N ASN A 40 20.80 8.72 11.09
CA ASN A 40 19.71 9.67 11.11
C ASN A 40 19.23 9.96 9.67
N LEU A 41 17.95 10.29 9.53
CA LEU A 41 17.37 10.72 8.24
C LEU A 41 18.18 11.89 7.65
N ASP A 42 18.50 11.84 6.36
CA ASP A 42 19.03 12.99 5.64
C ASP A 42 17.87 13.91 5.24
N THR A 43 17.41 14.69 6.22
CA THR A 43 16.26 15.59 6.06
C THR A 43 16.43 16.58 4.90
N ALA A 44 17.64 17.06 4.62
CA ALA A 44 17.91 17.99 3.52
C ALA A 44 17.75 17.28 2.17
N LYS A 45 18.24 16.05 2.05
CA LYS A 45 18.05 15.21 0.88
C LYS A 45 16.58 14.85 0.65
N ILE A 46 15.85 14.54 1.72
CA ILE A 46 14.40 14.29 1.63
C ILE A 46 13.67 15.53 1.10
N GLU A 47 13.96 16.74 1.61
CA GLU A 47 13.35 17.97 1.06
C GLU A 47 13.69 18.16 -0.42
N GLN A 48 14.95 17.94 -0.80
CA GLN A 48 15.40 18.06 -2.19
C GLN A 48 14.64 17.09 -3.12
N LEU A 49 14.52 15.82 -2.73
CA LEU A 49 13.93 14.76 -3.57
C LEU A 49 12.40 14.85 -3.62
N THR A 50 11.76 15.24 -2.52
CA THR A 50 10.31 15.44 -2.48
C THR A 50 9.88 16.77 -3.10
N GLY A 51 10.78 17.74 -3.17
CA GLY A 51 10.48 19.12 -3.57
C GLY A 51 9.66 19.89 -2.54
N ALA A 52 9.52 19.37 -1.32
CA ALA A 52 8.67 19.91 -0.28
C ALA A 52 9.47 20.21 1.00
N LYS A 53 9.08 21.26 1.72
CA LYS A 53 9.69 21.60 3.01
C LYS A 53 9.11 20.74 4.12
N GLY A 54 9.96 20.43 5.10
CA GLY A 54 9.59 19.57 6.21
C GLY A 54 10.09 20.03 7.57
N LYS A 55 9.68 19.27 8.59
CA LYS A 55 10.05 19.50 9.98
C LYS A 55 10.34 18.17 10.67
N LEU A 56 11.45 18.13 11.41
CA LEU A 56 11.79 17.00 12.26
C LEU A 56 11.07 17.14 13.61
N ASN A 57 10.35 16.09 14.01
CA ASN A 57 9.93 15.89 15.39
C ASN A 57 10.98 15.03 16.08
N GLU A 58 11.89 15.67 16.82
CA GLU A 58 12.99 14.99 17.53
C GLU A 58 12.50 13.94 18.53
N LYS A 59 11.34 14.15 19.17
CA LYS A 59 10.79 13.23 20.16
C LYS A 59 10.29 11.93 19.53
N GLU A 60 9.79 12.00 18.30
CA GLU A 60 9.24 10.85 17.58
C GLU A 60 10.24 10.24 16.59
N GLY A 61 11.33 10.96 16.27
CA GLY A 61 12.27 10.60 15.22
C GLY A 61 11.63 10.63 13.83
N VAL A 62 10.68 11.53 13.61
CA VAL A 62 9.87 11.58 12.38
C VAL A 62 10.11 12.90 11.65
N PHE A 63 10.54 12.84 10.39
CA PHE A 63 10.64 14.00 9.51
C PHE A 63 9.42 14.07 8.58
N LYS A 64 8.65 15.16 8.67
CA LYS A 64 7.41 15.31 7.89
C LYS A 64 7.54 16.47 6.90
N VAL A 65 7.38 16.19 5.61
CA VAL A 65 7.21 17.21 4.56
C VAL A 65 5.73 17.51 4.35
N SER A 66 5.38 18.74 3.96
CA SER A 66 3.99 19.16 3.79
C SER A 66 3.80 20.09 2.60
N VAL A 67 2.71 19.87 1.86
CA VAL A 67 2.33 20.62 0.66
C VAL A 67 0.88 21.10 0.81
N PRO A 68 0.67 22.35 1.28
CA PRO A 68 -0.66 22.95 1.39
C PRO A 68 -1.32 23.10 0.00
N ARG A 69 -2.57 22.63 -0.16
CA ARG A 69 -3.37 22.81 -1.38
C ARG A 69 -4.05 24.19 -1.43
N SER A 70 -3.24 25.24 -1.39
CA SER A 70 -3.71 26.64 -1.49
C SER A 70 -4.28 26.98 -2.87
N ASP A 71 -4.08 26.12 -3.86
CA ASP A 71 -4.67 26.21 -5.19
C ASP A 71 -6.17 25.89 -5.20
N LEU A 72 -6.68 25.16 -4.19
CA LEU A 72 -8.07 24.76 -4.12
C LEU A 72 -8.97 25.84 -3.50
N GLN A 73 -10.16 26.01 -4.06
CA GLN A 73 -11.22 26.88 -3.52
C GLN A 73 -12.37 26.02 -2.99
N VAL A 74 -12.07 25.13 -2.03
CA VAL A 74 -13.05 24.20 -1.47
C VAL A 74 -13.99 24.93 -0.51
N THR A 75 -15.28 24.66 -0.64
CA THR A 75 -16.29 25.04 0.35
C THR A 75 -17.00 23.79 0.85
N ALA A 76 -17.34 23.74 2.14
CA ALA A 76 -18.17 22.68 2.71
C ALA A 76 -19.28 23.32 3.56
N ALA A 77 -20.54 23.00 3.27
CA ALA A 77 -21.71 23.62 3.90
C ALA A 77 -21.65 25.17 3.95
N GLY A 78 -21.14 25.79 2.87
CA GLY A 78 -21.00 27.25 2.76
C GLY A 78 -19.77 27.85 3.45
N VAL A 79 -18.97 27.05 4.16
CA VAL A 79 -17.72 27.50 4.80
C VAL A 79 -16.55 27.31 3.83
N LYS A 80 -15.80 28.39 3.56
CA LYS A 80 -14.54 28.31 2.82
C LYS A 80 -13.51 27.52 3.65
N MET A 81 -12.96 26.48 3.05
CA MET A 81 -11.90 25.68 3.67
C MET A 81 -10.52 26.26 3.35
N THR A 82 -9.60 26.06 4.29
CA THR A 82 -8.18 26.47 4.15
C THR A 82 -7.26 25.28 4.45
N PRO A 83 -5.99 25.29 4.02
CA PRO A 83 -5.09 24.14 4.23
C PRO A 83 -4.99 23.61 5.67
N PRO A 84 -4.98 24.45 6.73
CA PRO A 84 -5.00 23.97 8.11
C PRO A 84 -6.27 23.19 8.50
N MET A 85 -7.36 23.31 7.73
CA MET A 85 -8.61 22.54 7.93
C MET A 85 -8.56 21.16 7.26
N GLY A 86 -7.37 20.65 6.91
CA GLY A 86 -7.19 19.32 6.31
C GLY A 86 -6.96 19.32 4.80
N LEU A 87 -6.62 20.45 4.17
CA LEU A 87 -6.26 20.51 2.74
C LEU A 87 -4.73 20.61 2.56
N THR A 88 -3.97 19.79 3.28
CA THR A 88 -2.50 19.75 3.19
C THR A 88 -2.05 18.32 2.95
N SER A 89 -1.46 18.05 1.79
CA SER A 89 -0.80 16.76 1.53
C SER A 89 0.48 16.65 2.34
N TRP A 90 0.86 15.46 2.76
CA TRP A 90 2.08 15.25 3.54
C TRP A 90 2.65 13.84 3.37
N ALA A 91 3.95 13.72 3.65
CA ALA A 91 4.63 12.45 3.82
C ALA A 91 5.57 12.55 5.03
N ALA A 92 5.62 11.50 5.84
CA ALA A 92 6.40 11.41 7.06
C ALA A 92 7.34 10.21 6.97
N PHE A 93 8.62 10.46 7.25
CA PHE A 93 9.71 9.50 7.16
C PHE A 93 10.24 9.19 8.56
N LYS A 94 10.53 7.92 8.81
CA LYS A 94 11.10 7.43 10.06
C LYS A 94 12.11 6.32 9.78
N LYS A 95 13.27 6.35 10.44
CA LYS A 95 14.22 5.23 10.41
C LYS A 95 13.71 4.06 11.23
N VAL A 96 13.86 2.85 10.66
CA VAL A 96 13.49 1.56 11.24
C VAL A 96 14.60 0.58 10.89
N GLY A 97 15.59 0.45 11.79
CA GLY A 97 16.79 -0.35 11.51
C GLY A 97 17.61 0.27 10.37
N ASP A 98 17.93 -0.55 9.37
CA ASP A 98 18.63 -0.15 8.15
C ASP A 98 17.69 0.41 7.06
N GLN A 99 16.38 0.44 7.31
CA GLN A 99 15.37 0.92 6.37
C GLN A 99 14.73 2.22 6.85
N THR A 100 14.02 2.86 5.93
CA THR A 100 13.13 3.99 6.19
C THR A 100 11.70 3.54 5.95
N LEU A 101 10.81 3.85 6.90
CA LEU A 101 9.36 3.79 6.73
C LEU A 101 8.87 5.15 6.25
N VAL A 102 7.98 5.16 5.26
CA VAL A 102 7.21 6.33 4.87
C VAL A 102 5.71 6.06 5.00
N MET A 103 4.98 7.04 5.50
CA MET A 103 3.52 7.11 5.44
C MET A 103 3.13 8.49 4.95
N GLY A 104 2.02 8.60 4.23
CA GLY A 104 1.55 9.89 3.73
C GLY A 104 0.07 9.92 3.46
N ASP A 105 -0.45 11.14 3.33
CA ASP A 105 -1.83 11.45 2.97
C ASP A 105 -1.78 12.53 1.88
N ASN A 106 -2.43 12.25 0.75
CA ASN A 106 -2.41 13.10 -0.43
C ASN A 106 -3.81 13.63 -0.71
N VAL A 107 -3.93 14.95 -0.63
CA VAL A 107 -5.16 15.68 -0.95
C VAL A 107 -5.27 15.83 -2.46
N VAL A 108 -6.25 15.16 -3.05
CA VAL A 108 -6.47 15.07 -4.51
C VAL A 108 -7.94 15.36 -4.84
N LEU A 109 -8.22 15.90 -6.03
CA LEU A 109 -9.59 15.98 -6.54
C LEU A 109 -9.96 14.66 -7.23
N GLU A 110 -11.26 14.40 -7.42
CA GLU A 110 -11.76 13.18 -8.10
C GLU A 110 -11.04 12.90 -9.42
N ASN A 111 -10.85 13.93 -10.24
CA ASN A 111 -10.18 13.84 -11.54
C ASN A 111 -8.65 13.72 -11.46
N GLN A 112 -8.06 13.78 -10.27
CA GLN A 112 -6.62 13.60 -10.06
C GLN A 112 -6.29 12.20 -9.51
N VAL A 113 -7.25 11.55 -8.81
CA VAL A 113 -7.05 10.32 -8.03
C VAL A 113 -6.22 9.29 -8.79
N ASN A 114 -6.67 8.89 -9.98
CA ASN A 114 -6.13 7.73 -10.66
C ASN A 114 -4.73 7.98 -11.25
N ALA A 115 -4.48 9.16 -11.81
CA ALA A 115 -3.15 9.53 -12.30
C ALA A 115 -2.13 9.65 -11.15
N VAL A 116 -2.55 10.17 -9.99
CA VAL A 116 -1.69 10.27 -8.80
C VAL A 116 -1.46 8.88 -8.18
N MET A 117 -2.47 8.01 -8.20
CA MET A 117 -2.36 6.61 -7.78
C MET A 117 -1.35 5.85 -8.64
N ASP A 118 -1.39 6.02 -9.97
CA ASP A 118 -0.42 5.42 -10.89
C ASP A 118 1.00 5.88 -10.56
N ALA A 119 1.19 7.18 -10.33
CA ALA A 119 2.48 7.72 -9.92
C ALA A 119 3.01 7.10 -8.61
N ALA A 120 2.13 6.77 -7.65
CA ALA A 120 2.54 6.05 -6.44
C ALA A 120 2.95 4.60 -6.75
N LEU A 121 2.06 3.84 -7.39
CA LEU A 121 2.22 2.40 -7.64
C LEU A 121 3.41 2.08 -8.55
N GLU A 122 3.63 2.87 -9.60
CA GLU A 122 4.73 2.72 -10.56
C GLU A 122 6.10 3.01 -9.93
N ASN A 123 6.12 3.79 -8.84
CA ASN A 123 7.35 4.19 -8.16
C ASN A 123 7.59 3.45 -6.85
N GLY A 124 6.88 2.33 -6.65
CA GLY A 124 7.11 1.41 -5.55
C GLY A 124 6.53 1.86 -4.21
N LEU A 125 5.67 2.89 -4.20
CA LEU A 125 4.84 3.20 -3.05
C LEU A 125 3.61 2.29 -3.04
N GLU A 126 3.14 2.00 -1.85
CA GLU A 126 1.87 1.32 -1.61
C GLU A 126 0.77 2.37 -1.48
N VAL A 127 -0.42 2.07 -2.00
CA VAL A 127 -1.62 2.86 -1.76
C VAL A 127 -2.45 2.13 -0.72
N THR A 128 -2.66 2.75 0.44
CA THR A 128 -3.15 2.07 1.63
C THR A 128 -4.60 2.42 1.97
N ALA A 129 -5.10 3.56 1.49
CA ALA A 129 -6.51 3.92 1.54
C ALA A 129 -6.84 5.01 0.51
N LEU A 130 -8.12 5.10 0.15
CA LEU A 130 -8.68 6.17 -0.68
C LEU A 130 -10.10 6.47 -0.20
N HIS A 131 -10.33 7.68 0.33
CA HIS A 131 -11.63 8.07 0.87
C HIS A 131 -11.78 9.61 0.92
N ASN A 132 -12.96 10.10 1.31
CA ASN A 132 -13.18 11.53 1.59
C ASN A 132 -13.05 11.82 3.10
N HIS A 133 -12.80 13.08 3.47
CA HIS A 133 -12.85 13.55 4.87
C HIS A 133 -14.09 14.39 5.17
N PHE A 134 -14.73 14.96 4.15
CA PHE A 134 -15.75 15.98 4.30
C PHE A 134 -17.03 15.57 3.58
N PHE A 135 -18.17 16.00 4.13
CA PHE A 135 -19.46 16.00 3.44
C PHE A 135 -19.72 17.39 2.85
N TRP A 136 -20.49 17.42 1.75
CA TRP A 136 -20.91 18.65 1.04
C TRP A 136 -19.78 19.56 0.56
N ASP A 137 -18.56 19.04 0.51
CA ASP A 137 -17.44 19.70 -0.10
C ASP A 137 -17.65 19.88 -1.61
N SER A 138 -17.27 21.05 -2.12
CA SER A 138 -17.25 21.38 -3.53
C SER A 138 -16.04 22.28 -3.84
N PRO A 139 -15.17 21.89 -4.81
CA PRO A 139 -15.16 20.59 -5.49
C PRO A 139 -14.92 19.43 -4.50
N LYS A 140 -15.22 18.19 -4.93
CA LYS A 140 -14.99 17.01 -4.12
C LYS A 140 -13.49 16.75 -3.91
N VAL A 141 -13.12 16.56 -2.65
CA VAL A 141 -11.76 16.29 -2.21
C VAL A 141 -11.67 14.86 -1.69
N MET A 142 -10.72 14.13 -2.26
CA MET A 142 -10.35 12.78 -1.87
C MET A 142 -8.97 12.78 -1.20
N PHE A 143 -8.74 11.77 -0.39
CA PHE A 143 -7.55 11.57 0.42
C PHE A 143 -6.99 10.19 0.09
N MET A 144 -5.81 10.18 -0.52
CA MET A 144 -5.12 8.96 -0.89
C MET A 144 -3.93 8.76 0.05
N HIS A 145 -4.02 7.73 0.88
CA HIS A 145 -2.95 7.36 1.79
C HIS A 145 -1.92 6.50 1.07
N ILE A 146 -0.66 6.79 1.35
CA ILE A 146 0.48 6.05 0.80
C ILE A 146 1.35 5.49 1.92
N GLY A 147 2.04 4.40 1.60
CA GLY A 147 3.00 3.74 2.49
C GLY A 147 4.21 3.22 1.72
N GLY A 148 5.24 2.84 2.47
CA GLY A 148 6.39 2.12 1.92
C GLY A 148 7.48 1.93 2.96
N MET A 149 8.29 0.89 2.80
CA MET A 149 9.44 0.63 3.64
C MET A 149 10.63 0.19 2.78
N GLY A 150 11.79 0.80 2.98
CA GLY A 150 12.97 0.52 2.17
C GLY A 150 13.99 1.66 2.18
N ASP A 151 14.65 1.84 1.05
CA ASP A 151 15.69 2.85 0.87
C ASP A 151 15.11 4.29 0.94
N GLU A 152 15.77 5.15 1.72
CA GLU A 152 15.32 6.51 1.98
C GLU A 152 15.21 7.36 0.70
N GLU A 153 16.24 7.31 -0.15
CA GLU A 153 16.27 8.14 -1.36
C GLU A 153 15.19 7.70 -2.34
N LYS A 154 15.00 6.39 -2.54
CA LYS A 154 13.94 5.85 -3.40
C LYS A 154 12.55 6.25 -2.91
N LEU A 155 12.29 6.13 -1.60
CA LEU A 155 11.01 6.53 -1.03
C LEU A 155 10.77 8.04 -1.18
N ALA A 156 11.78 8.88 -0.90
CA ALA A 156 11.67 10.32 -1.06
C ALA A 156 11.45 10.73 -2.52
N GLN A 157 12.12 10.08 -3.48
CA GLN A 157 11.90 10.28 -4.91
C GLN A 157 10.48 9.90 -5.33
N ALA A 158 9.97 8.77 -4.85
CA ALA A 158 8.61 8.32 -5.18
C ALA A 158 7.55 9.30 -4.64
N VAL A 159 7.71 9.78 -3.40
CA VAL A 159 6.86 10.83 -2.83
C VAL A 159 6.92 12.11 -3.65
N GLY A 160 8.12 12.53 -4.09
CA GLY A 160 8.28 13.68 -4.96
C GLY A 160 7.52 13.55 -6.28
N LYS A 161 7.51 12.36 -6.89
CA LYS A 161 6.72 12.09 -8.10
C LYS A 161 5.21 12.15 -7.87
N VAL A 162 4.74 11.69 -6.71
CA VAL A 162 3.33 11.84 -6.30
C VAL A 162 2.96 13.32 -6.20
N PHE A 163 3.73 14.12 -5.47
CA PHE A 163 3.47 15.56 -5.34
C PHE A 163 3.56 16.30 -6.67
N ALA A 164 4.53 15.96 -7.52
CA ALA A 164 4.64 16.51 -8.86
C ALA A 164 3.39 16.18 -9.70
N LYS A 165 2.90 14.93 -9.66
CA LYS A 165 1.70 14.51 -10.40
C LYS A 165 0.43 15.23 -9.93
N ILE A 166 0.30 15.50 -8.63
CA ILE A 166 -0.79 16.34 -8.11
C ILE A 166 -0.74 17.73 -8.76
N ASN A 167 0.42 18.36 -8.79
CA ASN A 167 0.59 19.69 -9.39
C ASN A 167 0.36 19.68 -10.92
N GLU A 168 0.83 18.65 -11.63
CA GLU A 168 0.64 18.50 -13.09
C GLU A 168 -0.85 18.42 -13.46
N THR A 169 -1.66 17.75 -12.64
CA THR A 169 -3.09 17.54 -12.86
C THR A 169 -3.98 18.64 -12.25
N SER A 170 -3.40 19.62 -11.56
CA SER A 170 -4.14 20.76 -10.99
C SER A 170 -4.70 21.70 -12.05
N GLY A 171 -5.63 22.58 -11.65
CA GLY A 171 -6.20 23.60 -12.53
C GLY A 171 -7.09 23.03 -13.65
N GLY A 172 -7.79 21.92 -13.39
CA GLY A 172 -8.69 21.29 -14.35
C GLY A 172 -8.02 20.38 -15.38
N LYS A 173 -6.74 20.04 -15.19
CA LYS A 173 -5.97 19.16 -16.08
C LYS A 173 -6.10 17.66 -15.74
N GLY A 174 -6.87 17.33 -14.71
CA GLY A 174 -7.19 15.96 -14.35
C GLY A 174 -8.13 15.29 -15.36
N GLU A 175 -8.28 13.98 -15.25
CA GLU A 175 -9.05 13.14 -16.16
C GLU A 175 -10.47 12.90 -15.63
N VAL A 176 -11.47 13.07 -16.49
CA VAL A 176 -12.86 12.71 -16.20
C VAL A 176 -13.36 11.78 -17.30
N PRO A 177 -13.59 10.48 -17.01
CA PRO A 177 -14.22 9.61 -17.98
C PRO A 177 -15.65 10.08 -18.22
N THR A 178 -16.02 10.30 -19.49
CA THR A 178 -17.36 10.74 -19.87
C THR A 178 -17.98 9.73 -20.83
N VAL A 179 -19.16 9.27 -20.48
CA VAL A 179 -19.90 8.28 -21.25
C VAL A 179 -21.39 8.52 -21.04
N ASP A 180 -22.14 8.49 -22.14
CA ASP A 180 -23.59 8.63 -22.15
C ASP A 180 -24.20 7.26 -22.45
N LEU A 181 -24.68 6.61 -21.40
CA LEU A 181 -25.29 5.28 -21.44
C LEU A 181 -26.48 5.28 -20.49
N ASP A 182 -27.58 4.68 -20.94
CA ASP A 182 -28.76 4.42 -20.13
C ASP A 182 -28.87 2.89 -19.94
N PRO A 183 -28.89 2.38 -18.70
CA PRO A 183 -29.12 0.97 -18.42
C PRO A 183 -30.36 0.40 -19.13
N ALA A 184 -31.42 1.19 -19.32
CA ALA A 184 -32.63 0.74 -20.03
C ALA A 184 -32.37 0.36 -21.49
N ASN A 185 -31.26 0.81 -22.08
CA ASN A 185 -30.86 0.57 -23.47
C ASN A 185 -29.66 -0.39 -23.60
N THR A 186 -29.33 -1.14 -22.55
CA THR A 186 -28.25 -2.14 -22.60
C THR A 186 -28.51 -3.21 -23.66
N SER A 187 -27.50 -3.46 -24.48
CA SER A 187 -27.50 -4.42 -25.60
C SER A 187 -26.27 -5.33 -25.63
N LEU A 188 -25.41 -5.28 -24.61
CA LEU A 188 -24.27 -6.18 -24.46
C LEU A 188 -24.70 -7.66 -24.46
N ASP A 189 -23.78 -8.54 -24.87
CA ASP A 189 -23.95 -9.99 -24.82
C ASP A 189 -23.35 -10.55 -23.52
N PRO A 190 -24.17 -10.99 -22.55
CA PRO A 190 -23.70 -11.58 -21.29
C PRO A 190 -22.72 -12.74 -21.47
N LYS A 191 -22.88 -13.53 -22.54
CA LYS A 191 -22.05 -14.71 -22.77
C LYS A 191 -20.58 -14.33 -22.96
N LYS A 192 -20.29 -13.18 -23.58
CA LYS A 192 -18.91 -12.69 -23.77
C LYS A 192 -18.23 -12.37 -22.43
N ILE A 193 -19.00 -11.90 -21.46
CA ILE A 193 -18.52 -11.63 -20.09
C ILE A 193 -18.30 -12.96 -19.37
N ASP A 194 -19.27 -13.87 -19.44
CA ASP A 194 -19.20 -15.20 -18.80
C ASP A 194 -18.00 -16.00 -19.25
N ASP A 195 -17.75 -16.03 -20.56
CA ASP A 195 -16.62 -16.77 -21.15
C ASP A 195 -15.27 -16.24 -20.64
N ILE A 196 -15.16 -14.95 -20.31
CA ILE A 196 -13.93 -14.32 -19.81
C ILE A 196 -13.79 -14.49 -18.29
N LEU A 197 -14.85 -14.20 -17.54
CA LEU A 197 -14.83 -14.27 -16.08
C LEU A 197 -14.86 -15.71 -15.58
N GLY A 198 -15.49 -16.62 -16.34
CA GLY A 198 -15.65 -18.04 -16.01
C GLY A 198 -16.78 -18.30 -15.02
N VAL A 199 -17.65 -17.32 -14.80
CA VAL A 199 -18.82 -17.38 -13.91
C VAL A 199 -19.98 -16.70 -14.61
N LYS A 200 -21.19 -17.20 -14.38
CA LYS A 200 -22.41 -16.56 -14.88
C LYS A 200 -22.88 -15.47 -13.93
N GLY A 201 -23.36 -14.38 -14.50
CA GLY A 201 -24.07 -13.32 -13.81
C GLY A 201 -25.56 -13.35 -14.06
N GLU A 202 -26.22 -12.28 -13.65
CA GLU A 202 -27.66 -12.07 -13.77
C GLU A 202 -27.94 -10.75 -14.48
N MET A 203 -28.87 -10.78 -15.44
CA MET A 203 -29.38 -9.57 -16.09
C MET A 203 -30.63 -9.09 -15.34
N ASN A 204 -30.59 -7.87 -14.82
CA ASN A 204 -31.74 -7.24 -14.17
C ASN A 204 -31.82 -5.77 -14.56
N GLN A 205 -32.97 -5.33 -15.06
CA GLN A 205 -33.23 -3.92 -15.44
C GLN A 205 -32.12 -3.32 -16.32
N GLY A 206 -31.60 -4.11 -17.27
CA GLY A 206 -30.55 -3.68 -18.19
C GLY A 206 -29.14 -3.58 -17.58
N VAL A 207 -28.94 -4.14 -16.39
CA VAL A 207 -27.63 -4.28 -15.75
C VAL A 207 -27.26 -5.76 -15.71
N TYR A 208 -26.12 -6.12 -16.29
CA TYR A 208 -25.57 -7.47 -16.16
C TYR A 208 -24.59 -7.54 -14.99
N LYS A 209 -24.96 -8.22 -13.91
CA LYS A 209 -24.15 -8.28 -12.69
C LYS A 209 -23.58 -9.67 -12.45
N VAL A 210 -22.27 -9.72 -12.23
CA VAL A 210 -21.56 -10.92 -11.79
C VAL A 210 -21.15 -10.74 -10.33
N THR A 211 -21.31 -11.79 -9.52
CA THR A 211 -20.92 -11.79 -8.11
C THR A 211 -20.11 -13.03 -7.78
N LEU A 212 -18.96 -12.84 -7.14
CA LEU A 212 -18.03 -13.89 -6.74
C LEU A 212 -17.85 -13.84 -5.22
N GLY A 213 -18.45 -14.81 -4.54
CA GLY A 213 -18.37 -14.92 -3.08
C GLY A 213 -17.01 -15.38 -2.58
N ARG A 214 -16.62 -14.87 -1.42
CA ARG A 214 -15.52 -15.35 -0.57
C ARG A 214 -16.04 -15.57 0.85
N THR A 215 -15.15 -16.01 1.74
CA THR A 215 -15.46 -16.22 3.16
C THR A 215 -14.38 -15.59 4.04
N THR A 216 -14.78 -15.02 5.17
CA THR A 216 -13.90 -14.65 6.29
C THR A 216 -14.60 -15.02 7.61
N LYS A 217 -14.04 -14.70 8.77
CA LYS A 217 -14.66 -14.95 10.07
C LYS A 217 -14.89 -13.67 10.86
N MET A 218 -16.05 -13.56 11.47
CA MET A 218 -16.39 -12.54 12.47
C MET A 218 -16.68 -13.25 13.79
N ASP A 219 -15.94 -12.92 14.85
CA ASP A 219 -16.01 -13.61 16.15
C ASP A 219 -15.90 -15.15 16.06
N GLY A 220 -15.11 -15.63 15.10
CA GLY A 220 -14.91 -17.06 14.85
C GLY A 220 -15.99 -17.74 13.99
N TYR A 221 -17.10 -17.04 13.70
CA TYR A 221 -18.16 -17.52 12.81
C TYR A 221 -17.88 -17.16 11.36
N GLU A 222 -18.04 -18.12 10.46
CA GLU A 222 -17.87 -17.89 9.03
C GLU A 222 -18.96 -16.95 8.50
N ILE A 223 -18.54 -15.93 7.76
CA ILE A 223 -19.40 -15.00 7.03
C ILE A 223 -19.04 -15.04 5.54
N GLY A 224 -20.04 -14.92 4.66
CA GLY A 224 -19.89 -15.22 3.23
C GLY A 224 -20.60 -14.23 2.30
N ASN A 225 -20.81 -14.66 1.05
CA ASN A 225 -21.32 -13.86 -0.07
C ASN A 225 -22.49 -12.93 0.29
N GLU A 226 -23.56 -13.49 0.86
CA GLU A 226 -24.79 -12.74 1.20
C GLU A 226 -24.59 -11.71 2.33
N MET A 227 -23.50 -11.83 3.08
CA MET A 227 -23.10 -10.87 4.12
C MET A 227 -22.12 -9.81 3.60
N GLY A 228 -22.00 -9.66 2.27
CA GLY A 228 -21.13 -8.67 1.63
C GLY A 228 -19.68 -9.11 1.45
N VAL A 229 -19.37 -10.39 1.72
CA VAL A 229 -18.01 -10.94 1.52
C VAL A 229 -17.86 -11.39 0.07
N ASN A 230 -17.91 -10.44 -0.88
CA ASN A 230 -17.91 -10.75 -2.30
C ASN A 230 -17.26 -9.65 -3.16
N THR A 231 -16.77 -10.08 -4.33
CA THR A 231 -16.40 -9.19 -5.42
C THR A 231 -17.56 -9.17 -6.40
N TRP A 232 -17.96 -7.99 -6.89
CA TRP A 232 -19.01 -7.90 -7.90
C TRP A 232 -18.66 -6.90 -9.00
N ALA A 233 -19.18 -7.16 -10.19
CA ALA A 233 -19.02 -6.34 -11.38
C ALA A 233 -20.36 -6.20 -12.08
N ALA A 234 -20.85 -4.97 -12.27
CA ALA A 234 -22.08 -4.68 -12.98
C ALA A 234 -21.78 -3.92 -14.27
N PHE A 235 -22.26 -4.47 -15.38
CA PHE A 235 -22.02 -3.98 -16.74
C PHE A 235 -23.29 -3.37 -17.32
N VAL A 236 -23.13 -2.24 -18.00
CA VAL A 236 -24.18 -1.51 -18.71
C VAL A 236 -23.66 -1.05 -20.08
N GLY A 237 -24.51 -1.06 -21.09
CA GLY A 237 -24.21 -0.54 -22.43
C GLY A 237 -24.19 -1.59 -23.52
N SER A 238 -23.25 -1.48 -24.45
CA SER A 238 -23.07 -2.36 -25.61
C SER A 238 -21.70 -3.04 -25.56
N ASP A 239 -21.48 -4.08 -26.36
CA ASP A 239 -20.20 -4.79 -26.37
C ASP A 239 -18.99 -3.89 -26.69
N ASP A 240 -19.18 -2.90 -27.56
CA ASP A 240 -18.11 -1.99 -28.00
C ASP A 240 -17.93 -0.78 -27.05
N LYS A 241 -18.99 -0.41 -26.33
CA LYS A 241 -19.01 0.74 -25.42
C LYS A 241 -19.90 0.44 -24.22
N ALA A 242 -19.25 0.17 -23.10
CA ALA A 242 -19.86 -0.18 -21.84
C ALA A 242 -19.20 0.58 -20.67
N VAL A 243 -19.90 0.55 -19.55
CA VAL A 243 -19.37 0.84 -18.22
C VAL A 243 -19.30 -0.46 -17.44
N VAL A 244 -18.32 -0.56 -16.56
CA VAL A 244 -18.37 -1.48 -15.43
C VAL A 244 -18.16 -0.72 -14.13
N ASP A 245 -19.04 -0.92 -13.16
CA ASP A 245 -18.82 -0.54 -11.78
C ASP A 245 -18.76 -1.79 -10.89
N GLY A 246 -18.19 -1.64 -9.72
CA GLY A 246 -17.98 -2.81 -8.89
C GLY A 246 -17.28 -2.58 -7.57
N ASP A 247 -17.05 -3.72 -6.93
CA ASP A 247 -16.35 -3.86 -5.66
C ASP A 247 -15.43 -5.08 -5.74
N PHE A 248 -14.23 -4.96 -5.21
CA PHE A 248 -13.33 -6.08 -4.94
C PHE A 248 -13.14 -6.23 -3.44
N ILE A 249 -13.46 -7.42 -2.92
CA ILE A 249 -12.97 -7.85 -1.61
C ILE A 249 -11.61 -8.52 -1.74
N MET A 250 -10.67 -8.10 -0.90
CA MET A 250 -9.26 -8.52 -0.90
C MET A 250 -8.82 -8.87 0.52
N PHE A 251 -7.86 -9.79 0.66
CA PHE A 251 -7.04 -9.83 1.86
C PHE A 251 -5.93 -8.79 1.78
N GLU A 252 -5.36 -8.38 2.91
CA GLU A 252 -4.38 -7.27 2.97
C GLU A 252 -3.23 -7.40 1.96
N LYS A 253 -2.69 -8.62 1.77
CA LYS A 253 -1.60 -8.89 0.83
C LYS A 253 -1.99 -8.77 -0.65
N GLU A 254 -3.29 -8.85 -0.96
CA GLU A 254 -3.81 -8.81 -2.32
C GLU A 254 -4.06 -7.38 -2.81
N VAL A 255 -4.06 -6.38 -1.91
CA VAL A 255 -4.43 -4.99 -2.23
C VAL A 255 -3.55 -4.41 -3.34
N GLN A 256 -2.22 -4.42 -3.17
CA GLN A 256 -1.32 -3.79 -4.14
C GLN A 256 -1.35 -4.49 -5.52
N PRO A 257 -1.31 -5.83 -5.62
CA PRO A 257 -1.47 -6.52 -6.90
C PRO A 257 -2.80 -6.23 -7.60
N VAL A 258 -3.93 -6.19 -6.88
CA VAL A 258 -5.24 -5.88 -7.46
C VAL A 258 -5.28 -4.45 -7.97
N LEU A 259 -4.82 -3.46 -7.19
CA LEU A 259 -4.73 -2.06 -7.63
C LEU A 259 -3.93 -1.93 -8.93
N LYS A 260 -2.74 -2.55 -8.99
CA LYS A 260 -1.89 -2.53 -10.19
C LYS A 260 -2.56 -3.19 -11.40
N ALA A 261 -3.28 -4.30 -11.20
CA ALA A 261 -3.98 -4.99 -12.29
C ALA A 261 -5.13 -4.15 -12.85
N LEU A 262 -5.94 -3.53 -11.98
CA LEU A 262 -7.05 -2.68 -12.40
C LEU A 262 -6.56 -1.41 -13.10
N ARG A 263 -5.58 -0.70 -12.49
CA ARG A 263 -4.97 0.49 -13.07
C ARG A 263 -4.28 0.21 -14.40
N GLY A 264 -3.53 -0.90 -14.49
CA GLY A 264 -2.90 -1.34 -15.75
C GLY A 264 -3.91 -1.70 -16.85
N ALA A 265 -5.16 -2.01 -16.49
CA ALA A 265 -6.26 -2.22 -17.42
C ALA A 265 -7.06 -0.93 -17.73
N GLY A 266 -6.64 0.23 -17.22
CA GLY A 266 -7.36 1.49 -17.38
C GLY A 266 -8.65 1.58 -16.57
N ILE A 267 -8.85 0.72 -15.57
CA ILE A 267 -10.01 0.75 -14.68
C ILE A 267 -9.70 1.68 -13.51
N ASN A 268 -10.56 2.65 -13.27
CA ASN A 268 -10.38 3.65 -12.23
C ASN A 268 -10.75 3.11 -10.85
N ILE A 269 -9.93 3.42 -9.85
CA ILE A 269 -10.24 3.19 -8.44
C ILE A 269 -11.01 4.40 -7.91
N VAL A 270 -12.09 4.12 -7.19
CA VAL A 270 -13.05 5.10 -6.66
C VAL A 270 -12.87 5.26 -5.15
N ALA A 271 -12.66 4.16 -4.44
CA ALA A 271 -12.41 4.14 -3.00
C ALA A 271 -11.59 2.89 -2.62
N LEU A 272 -10.93 2.93 -1.47
CA LEU A 272 -10.20 1.82 -0.87
C LEU A 272 -10.34 1.93 0.66
N HIS A 273 -11.07 1.00 1.26
CA HIS A 273 -11.50 1.02 2.66
C HIS A 273 -11.88 -0.37 3.18
N ASN A 274 -12.31 -0.49 4.44
CA ASN A 274 -12.84 -1.75 5.01
C ASN A 274 -14.35 -1.62 5.21
N HIS A 275 -15.12 -2.69 4.96
CA HIS A 275 -16.56 -2.74 5.29
C HIS A 275 -16.83 -3.26 6.70
N THR A 276 -15.92 -4.07 7.24
CA THR A 276 -16.06 -4.71 8.54
C THR A 276 -14.90 -4.34 9.45
N ILE A 277 -15.11 -4.53 10.76
CA ILE A 277 -14.06 -4.47 11.76
C ILE A 277 -14.01 -5.80 12.51
N MET A 278 -12.80 -6.15 12.95
CA MET A 278 -12.48 -7.34 13.75
C MET A 278 -12.63 -8.67 13.01
N GLU A 279 -12.86 -8.67 11.70
CA GLU A 279 -12.83 -9.88 10.89
C GLU A 279 -11.41 -10.47 10.81
N SER A 280 -11.32 -11.79 10.66
CA SER A 280 -10.05 -12.51 10.52
C SER A 280 -10.18 -13.68 9.53
N PRO A 281 -9.33 -13.76 8.49
CA PRO A 281 -8.33 -12.77 8.08
C PRO A 281 -8.94 -11.41 7.69
N ARG A 282 -8.16 -10.33 7.86
CA ARG A 282 -8.59 -8.96 7.56
C ARG A 282 -8.88 -8.78 6.09
N THR A 283 -10.00 -8.11 5.80
CA THR A 283 -10.46 -7.87 4.44
C THR A 283 -10.53 -6.40 4.13
N VAL A 284 -10.00 -6.01 2.97
CA VAL A 284 -10.03 -4.67 2.41
C VAL A 284 -10.90 -4.68 1.16
N PHE A 285 -11.63 -3.62 0.95
CA PHE A 285 -12.55 -3.41 -0.16
C PHE A 285 -12.07 -2.24 -1.01
N LEU A 286 -12.25 -2.34 -2.32
CA LEU A 286 -12.12 -1.19 -3.20
C LEU A 286 -13.34 -1.11 -4.09
N HIS A 287 -13.73 0.12 -4.44
CA HIS A 287 -14.71 0.35 -5.48
C HIS A 287 -14.02 0.83 -6.74
N TYR A 288 -14.57 0.50 -7.89
CA TYR A 288 -13.96 0.83 -9.17
C TYR A 288 -15.01 1.24 -10.20
N TRP A 289 -14.53 1.95 -11.23
CA TRP A 289 -15.31 2.38 -12.38
C TRP A 289 -14.46 2.26 -13.65
N GLY A 290 -14.96 1.56 -14.66
CA GLY A 290 -14.32 1.40 -15.95
C GLY A 290 -15.23 1.84 -17.09
N VAL A 291 -14.64 2.39 -18.15
CA VAL A 291 -15.33 2.69 -19.42
C VAL A 291 -14.52 2.06 -20.54
N GLY A 292 -15.16 1.31 -21.42
CA GLY A 292 -14.48 0.63 -22.52
C GLY A 292 -15.34 -0.43 -23.19
N SER A 293 -14.72 -1.29 -24.00
CA SER A 293 -15.41 -2.46 -24.52
C SER A 293 -15.69 -3.47 -23.40
N THR A 294 -16.80 -4.19 -23.48
CA THR A 294 -17.14 -5.25 -22.51
C THR A 294 -16.02 -6.28 -22.41
N ARG A 295 -15.35 -6.58 -23.53
CA ARG A 295 -14.22 -7.52 -23.57
C ARG A 295 -13.02 -7.04 -22.76
N ASP A 296 -12.62 -5.79 -22.90
CA ASP A 296 -11.44 -5.26 -22.23
C ASP A 296 -11.71 -5.05 -20.74
N LEU A 297 -12.90 -4.56 -20.41
CA LEU A 297 -13.36 -4.42 -19.02
C LEU A 297 -13.38 -5.79 -18.30
N ALA A 298 -13.99 -6.81 -18.90
CA ALA A 298 -14.02 -8.15 -18.33
C ALA A 298 -12.63 -8.77 -18.19
N LYS A 299 -11.71 -8.53 -19.15
CA LYS A 299 -10.31 -8.98 -19.04
C LYS A 299 -9.56 -8.28 -17.92
N GLY A 300 -9.76 -6.97 -17.73
CA GLY A 300 -9.15 -6.22 -16.62
C GLY A 300 -9.58 -6.77 -15.26
N ILE A 301 -10.88 -7.00 -15.09
CA ILE A 301 -11.44 -7.64 -13.88
C ILE A 301 -10.87 -9.05 -13.70
N LYS A 302 -10.79 -9.84 -14.77
CA LYS A 302 -10.21 -11.19 -14.71
C LYS A 302 -8.74 -11.18 -14.29
N ALA A 303 -7.96 -10.22 -14.79
CA ALA A 303 -6.56 -10.06 -14.42
C ALA A 303 -6.42 -9.75 -12.93
N ALA A 304 -7.23 -8.81 -12.41
CA ALA A 304 -7.28 -8.48 -10.99
C ALA A 304 -7.72 -9.68 -10.12
N LEU A 305 -8.77 -10.41 -10.50
CA LEU A 305 -9.18 -11.64 -9.81
C LEU A 305 -8.08 -12.72 -9.78
N SER A 306 -7.20 -12.73 -10.79
CA SER A 306 -6.14 -13.74 -10.89
C SER A 306 -5.00 -13.48 -9.91
N THR A 307 -4.72 -12.21 -9.55
CA THR A 307 -3.71 -11.87 -8.54
C THR A 307 -4.10 -12.33 -7.14
N GLN A 308 -5.41 -12.48 -6.87
CA GLN A 308 -5.90 -13.00 -5.59
C GLN A 308 -5.66 -14.51 -5.42
N LYS A 309 -5.51 -15.25 -6.52
CA LYS A 309 -5.27 -16.70 -6.47
C LYS A 309 -3.84 -17.03 -6.06
N GLU A 310 -2.90 -16.12 -6.29
CA GLU A 310 -1.47 -16.30 -5.93
C GLU A 310 -1.26 -16.45 -4.42
N PHE A 311 -2.21 -16.01 -3.60
CA PHE A 311 -2.14 -16.06 -2.14
C PHE A 311 -3.13 -17.06 -1.49
N ALA A 312 -3.94 -17.74 -2.30
CA ALA A 312 -4.91 -18.73 -1.80
C ALA A 312 -4.27 -20.06 -1.34
N GLU A 313 -2.99 -20.28 -1.67
CA GLU A 313 -2.27 -21.55 -1.38
C GLU A 313 -1.51 -21.58 -0.05
N VAL A 314 -1.54 -20.52 0.77
CA VAL A 314 -0.99 -20.57 2.14
C VAL A 314 -2.11 -20.90 3.12
N LYS A 315 -2.53 -22.17 3.16
CA LYS A 315 -3.33 -22.74 4.24
C LYS A 315 -2.46 -23.52 5.21
#